data_AF-A0A4U6UVL0-F1
#
_entry.id   AF-A0A4U6UVL0-F1
#
_cell.length_a   1.000
_cell.length_b   1.000
_cell.length_c   1.000
_cell.angle_alpha   90.00
_cell.angle_beta   90.00
_cell.angle_gamma   90.00
#
_symmetry.space_group_name_H-M   'P 1'
#
loop_
_entity.id
_entity.type
_entity.pdbx_description
1 polymer ?
#
loop_
_entity_poly.entity_id
_entity_poly.type
_entity_poly.pdbx_seq_one_letter_code
_entity_poly.pdbx_strand_id
1 'polypeptide(L)'
;MVTNFLQKYQLQNHQLILPKKQFITYALYALVALAFLHYLLFYPALASGKSVVVAQVQEEVAAVVSARVDAPEQLLPLPPPPSPNQGDKALGNRQAEEEVPAPPPCDYSDGEWAPEARPPLYNGTSCGTIKDGQNCMAHGRPDTGYLYWRWRPRGCDLPAFSPEAFLRWLRNKHLAFVGDSLARNQAESLLCLLASRSPPELAYRDGEENRFRRFVFREFNATVSVFWSPFLVKVAEKAEHAGVRHNNVFLDAFDERWMSQLGALDVAVLSVGHWFLIPGVYHDGGRVVACHDCADLNHTETDFFGVFRDAIHRTLAEVTRRHSDGAGKKKVVALTTFSPAHFEGDWDKTGACPKKRPYRAGEKGLGYTESEMRKTVVEAVRSAADAAGAGSGLRFAALDVTALANLRPDGHPGPYMNKDPFGGGGAGDRRVQNDCVHWCMPGPVDTFNEILLQTVLR
;
A
#
# COMPACT_ATOMS: atom_id res chain seq x y z
N MET A 1 53.22 11.44 72.00
CA MET A 1 52.81 12.11 70.75
C MET A 1 52.36 11.01 69.80
N VAL A 2 51.06 11.01 69.46
CA VAL A 2 50.30 10.18 68.49
C VAL A 2 50.53 8.65 68.48
N THR A 3 49.43 7.95 68.77
CA THR A 3 48.91 6.65 68.28
C THR A 3 48.36 5.85 69.46
N ASN A 4 47.33 5.02 69.40
CA ASN A 4 46.09 4.88 68.63
C ASN A 4 45.31 3.73 69.34
N PHE A 5 44.00 3.61 69.09
CA PHE A 5 43.15 2.43 69.33
C PHE A 5 42.75 1.97 70.75
N LEU A 6 41.43 1.90 70.98
CA LEU A 6 40.76 0.68 71.49
C LEU A 6 39.25 0.64 71.15
N GLN A 7 38.94 -0.31 70.27
CA GLN A 7 37.77 -1.18 70.13
C GLN A 7 36.66 -1.13 71.22
N LYS A 8 35.38 -1.02 70.82
CA LYS A 8 34.33 -2.07 70.89
C LYS A 8 32.90 -1.51 70.86
N TYR A 9 32.05 -2.28 70.18
CA TYR A 9 30.61 -2.16 69.96
C TYR A 9 29.75 -2.12 71.24
N GLN A 10 28.66 -1.34 71.19
CA GLN A 10 27.41 -1.62 71.91
C GLN A 10 26.28 -1.82 70.90
N LEU A 11 25.57 -2.95 71.02
CA LEU A 11 24.30 -3.22 70.34
C LEU A 11 23.17 -2.48 71.09
N GLN A 12 22.48 -1.57 70.40
CA GLN A 12 21.19 -1.03 70.83
C GLN A 12 20.08 -1.57 69.95
N ASN A 13 19.14 -2.23 70.62
CA ASN A 13 17.88 -2.75 70.12
C ASN A 13 17.05 -1.61 69.48
N HIS A 14 16.78 -1.66 68.17
CA HIS A 14 15.88 -0.71 67.50
C HIS A 14 14.56 -1.41 67.16
N GLN A 15 13.47 -0.94 67.76
CA GLN A 15 12.12 -1.23 67.30
C GLN A 15 11.96 -0.67 65.89
N LEU A 16 11.61 -1.54 64.93
CA LEU A 16 11.29 -1.13 63.56
C LEU A 16 9.97 -0.35 63.54
N ILE A 17 10.07 0.98 63.57
CA ILE A 17 8.96 1.88 63.23
C ILE A 17 9.08 2.17 61.73
N LEU A 18 8.34 1.42 60.92
CA LEU A 18 8.23 1.67 59.48
C LEU A 18 7.40 2.95 59.22
N PRO A 19 7.91 3.90 58.42
CA PRO A 19 7.19 5.15 58.15
C PRO A 19 5.92 4.90 57.35
N LYS A 20 4.77 5.38 57.85
CA LYS A 20 3.41 5.19 57.28
C LYS A 20 3.28 5.46 55.78
N LYS A 21 4.16 6.28 55.17
CA LYS A 21 4.15 6.57 53.73
C LYS A 21 4.68 5.44 52.85
N GLN A 22 5.49 4.52 53.38
CA GLN A 22 6.03 3.40 52.60
C GLN A 22 5.16 2.14 52.70
N PHE A 23 4.28 2.05 53.71
CA PHE A 23 3.42 0.88 53.89
C PHE A 23 2.46 0.65 52.73
N ILE A 24 1.91 1.73 52.16
CA ILE A 24 1.02 1.67 50.99
C ILE A 24 1.78 1.12 49.77
N THR A 25 3.02 1.56 49.57
CA THR A 25 3.86 1.10 48.48
C THR A 25 4.21 -0.38 48.62
N TYR A 26 4.59 -0.83 49.82
CA TYR A 26 4.85 -2.25 50.08
C TYR A 26 3.60 -3.12 49.98
N ALA A 27 2.43 -2.61 50.41
CA ALA A 27 1.16 -3.30 50.23
C ALA A 27 0.79 -3.45 48.74
N LEU A 28 1.03 -2.42 47.93
CA LEU A 28 0.86 -2.49 46.47
C LEU A 28 1.78 -3.53 45.83
N TYR A 29 3.06 -3.54 46.20
CA TYR A 29 4.00 -4.56 45.69
C TYR A 29 3.58 -5.98 46.10
N ALA A 30 3.11 -6.17 47.34
CA ALA A 30 2.61 -7.47 47.80
C ALA A 30 1.35 -7.91 47.02
N LEU A 31 0.43 -6.99 46.74
CA LEU A 31 -0.78 -7.28 45.95
C LEU A 31 -0.46 -7.66 44.50
N VAL A 32 0.51 -6.98 43.87
CA VAL A 32 0.97 -7.33 42.52
C VAL A 32 1.61 -8.72 42.51
N ALA A 33 2.45 -9.04 43.51
CA ALA A 33 3.06 -10.36 43.63
C ALA A 33 2.01 -11.47 43.84
N LEU A 34 0.99 -11.22 44.66
CA LEU A 34 -0.12 -12.16 44.88
C LEU A 34 -0.99 -12.34 43.61
N ALA A 35 -1.24 -11.27 42.87
CA ALA A 35 -1.96 -11.34 41.59
C ALA A 35 -1.17 -12.15 40.54
N PHE A 36 0.15 -11.98 40.49
CA PHE A 36 1.02 -12.73 39.60
C PHE A 36 1.09 -14.22 39.99
N LEU A 37 1.17 -14.52 41.29
CA LEU A 37 1.10 -15.89 41.79
C LEU A 37 -0.25 -16.54 41.49
N HIS A 38 -1.36 -15.82 41.67
CA HIS A 38 -2.69 -16.30 41.31
C HIS A 38 -2.81 -16.51 39.80
N TYR A 39 -2.22 -15.67 38.97
CA TYR A 39 -2.19 -15.88 37.53
C TYR A 39 -1.44 -17.17 37.17
N LEU A 40 -0.27 -17.40 37.76
CA LEU A 40 0.53 -18.62 37.51
C LEU A 40 -0.14 -19.90 38.02
N LEU A 41 -0.88 -19.84 39.13
CA LEU A 41 -1.55 -21.01 39.70
C LEU A 41 -2.84 -21.40 38.94
N PHE A 42 -3.55 -20.42 38.38
CA PHE A 42 -4.88 -20.65 37.77
C PHE A 42 -4.88 -20.60 36.24
N TYR A 43 -3.78 -20.22 35.60
CA TYR A 43 -3.62 -20.26 34.14
C TYR A 43 -2.35 -21.02 33.72
N PRO A 44 -2.28 -22.35 33.92
CA PRO A 44 -1.12 -23.13 33.55
C PRO A 44 -1.22 -23.56 32.07
N ALA A 45 -0.96 -22.66 31.12
CA ALA A 45 -0.71 -23.05 29.71
C ALA A 45 -0.15 -21.90 28.87
N LEU A 46 1.19 -21.83 28.78
CA LEU A 46 1.98 -21.56 27.55
C LEU A 46 3.46 -21.45 27.93
N ALA A 47 3.94 -22.42 28.69
CA ALA A 47 5.36 -22.69 28.86
C ALA A 47 5.55 -24.20 28.72
N SER A 48 6.48 -24.59 27.85
CA SER A 48 6.78 -25.97 27.42
C SER A 48 5.86 -26.50 26.31
N GLY A 49 6.33 -27.00 25.17
CA GLY A 49 7.67 -27.33 24.73
C GLY A 49 7.57 -28.00 23.36
N LYS A 50 8.59 -27.82 22.52
CA LYS A 50 8.77 -28.55 21.25
C LYS A 50 8.86 -30.06 21.53
N SER A 51 8.29 -30.90 20.66
CA SER A 51 9.10 -31.88 19.90
C SER A 51 8.29 -32.65 18.85
N VAL A 52 9.00 -32.87 17.76
CA VAL A 52 8.81 -33.80 16.63
C VAL A 52 8.42 -35.21 17.09
N VAL A 53 7.46 -35.82 16.39
CA VAL A 53 7.40 -37.28 16.17
C VAL A 53 7.02 -37.54 14.71
N VAL A 54 7.94 -38.18 14.00
CA VAL A 54 7.76 -38.88 12.73
C VAL A 54 7.27 -40.29 13.06
N ALA A 55 6.15 -40.74 12.48
CA ALA A 55 5.94 -42.15 12.12
C ALA A 55 4.64 -42.32 11.29
N GLN A 56 4.78 -43.09 10.21
CA GLN A 56 3.76 -43.62 9.31
C GLN A 56 2.58 -44.27 10.04
N VAL A 57 1.36 -44.16 9.47
CA VAL A 57 0.55 -45.33 9.09
C VAL A 57 -0.26 -44.97 7.84
N GLN A 58 -0.09 -45.81 6.82
CA GLN A 58 -0.85 -45.87 5.58
C GLN A 58 -1.82 -47.06 5.69
N GLU A 59 -2.89 -47.03 4.89
CA GLU A 59 -3.94 -48.05 4.72
C GLU A 59 -5.11 -48.05 5.72
N GLU A 60 -6.27 -47.58 5.24
CA GLU A 60 -7.54 -48.34 5.20
C GLU A 60 -8.68 -47.38 4.84
N VAL A 61 -8.98 -47.20 3.53
CA VAL A 61 -10.36 -47.11 3.02
C VAL A 61 -10.34 -47.51 1.54
N ALA A 62 -10.21 -48.81 1.29
CA ALA A 62 -10.48 -49.42 0.00
C ALA A 62 -11.33 -50.68 0.23
N ALA A 63 -12.63 -50.51 0.40
CA ALA A 63 -13.64 -51.56 0.15
C ALA A 63 -15.04 -50.93 0.16
N VAL A 64 -15.92 -51.43 -0.70
CA VAL A 64 -17.31 -50.99 -0.96
C VAL A 64 -17.34 -49.70 -1.80
N VAL A 65 -17.37 -49.74 -3.14
CA VAL A 65 -18.37 -50.40 -3.99
C VAL A 65 -17.71 -50.80 -5.32
N SER A 66 -17.55 -52.10 -5.54
CA SER A 66 -17.44 -52.69 -6.87
C SER A 66 -18.54 -53.74 -6.97
N ALA A 67 -19.54 -53.50 -7.82
CA ALA A 67 -20.30 -54.53 -8.53
C ALA A 67 -21.27 -53.90 -9.55
N ARG A 68 -21.22 -54.45 -10.76
CA ARG A 68 -22.11 -54.31 -11.95
C ARG A 68 -21.60 -53.29 -13.00
N VAL A 69 -20.77 -53.69 -13.98
CA VAL A 69 -20.90 -54.66 -15.11
C VAL A 69 -21.80 -54.15 -16.25
N ASP A 70 -21.09 -53.72 -17.31
CA ASP A 70 -21.30 -53.82 -18.77
C ASP A 70 -22.70 -53.84 -19.40
N ALA A 71 -22.96 -52.85 -20.29
CA ALA A 71 -23.54 -53.00 -21.64
C ALA A 71 -23.50 -51.64 -22.42
N PRO A 72 -23.50 -51.63 -23.77
CA PRO A 72 -22.84 -50.59 -24.57
C PRO A 72 -23.75 -49.43 -24.97
N GLU A 73 -23.25 -48.20 -24.92
CA GLU A 73 -23.96 -47.03 -25.46
C GLU A 73 -23.42 -46.69 -26.86
N GLN A 74 -24.35 -46.64 -27.81
CA GLN A 74 -24.12 -46.42 -29.23
C GLN A 74 -23.67 -44.97 -29.50
N LEU A 75 -22.56 -44.82 -30.21
CA LEU A 75 -22.11 -43.57 -30.82
C LEU A 75 -23.12 -43.11 -31.89
N LEU A 76 -23.76 -41.96 -31.66
CA LEU A 76 -24.49 -41.24 -32.70
C LEU A 76 -23.49 -40.48 -33.61
N PRO A 77 -23.65 -40.49 -34.95
CA PRO A 77 -22.74 -39.77 -35.84
C PRO A 77 -22.95 -38.26 -35.78
N LEU A 78 -21.83 -37.52 -35.76
CA LEU A 78 -21.82 -36.07 -35.99
C LEU A 78 -22.24 -35.75 -37.44
N PRO A 79 -23.00 -34.67 -37.69
CA PRO A 79 -23.38 -34.27 -39.04
C PRO A 79 -22.19 -33.74 -39.85
N PRO A 80 -22.16 -33.97 -41.19
CA PRO A 80 -21.04 -33.56 -42.02
C PRO A 80 -21.04 -32.04 -42.30
N PRO A 81 -19.85 -31.44 -42.56
CA PRO A 81 -19.75 -30.04 -42.92
C PRO A 81 -20.28 -29.80 -44.35
N PRO A 82 -20.91 -28.65 -44.64
CA PRO A 82 -21.34 -28.33 -46.00
C PRO A 82 -20.13 -28.01 -46.89
N SER A 83 -20.08 -28.67 -48.06
CA SER A 83 -19.10 -28.43 -49.13
C SER A 83 -19.67 -27.51 -50.23
N PRO A 84 -18.82 -26.85 -51.04
CA PRO A 84 -19.11 -25.59 -51.72
C PRO A 84 -19.59 -25.77 -53.17
N ASN A 85 -20.43 -24.84 -53.64
CA ASN A 85 -20.57 -24.43 -55.04
C ASN A 85 -21.15 -23.00 -55.04
N GLN A 86 -20.43 -21.97 -55.52
CA GLN A 86 -20.39 -21.53 -56.93
C GLN A 86 -21.79 -21.46 -57.55
N GLY A 87 -22.37 -20.32 -57.91
CA GLY A 87 -21.93 -18.93 -57.87
C GLY A 87 -22.99 -18.12 -58.62
N ASP A 88 -23.11 -16.83 -58.30
CA ASP A 88 -23.66 -15.86 -59.23
C ASP A 88 -22.86 -14.57 -59.11
N LYS A 89 -22.29 -14.18 -60.25
CA LYS A 89 -21.55 -12.95 -60.46
C LYS A 89 -22.56 -11.80 -60.53
N ALA A 90 -22.44 -10.81 -59.66
CA ALA A 90 -22.88 -9.46 -59.94
C ALA A 90 -21.87 -8.45 -59.39
N LEU A 91 -21.56 -7.48 -60.23
CA LEU A 91 -20.44 -6.55 -60.18
C LEU A 91 -20.39 -5.63 -58.94
N GLY A 92 -19.16 -5.33 -58.52
CA GLY A 92 -18.71 -3.93 -58.37
C GLY A 92 -18.66 -3.35 -56.96
N ASN A 93 -17.42 -3.05 -56.52
CA ASN A 93 -17.03 -2.25 -55.35
C ASN A 93 -17.27 -2.86 -53.95
N ARG A 94 -16.35 -3.74 -53.54
CA ARG A 94 -15.90 -3.74 -52.15
C ARG A 94 -14.83 -2.67 -52.02
N GLN A 95 -15.22 -1.50 -51.51
CA GLN A 95 -14.26 -0.66 -50.81
C GLN A 95 -13.61 -1.54 -49.75
N ALA A 96 -12.29 -1.58 -49.72
CA ALA A 96 -11.56 -2.09 -48.59
C ALA A 96 -12.10 -1.32 -47.37
N GLU A 97 -12.76 -2.02 -46.45
CA GLU A 97 -12.91 -1.51 -45.09
C GLU A 97 -11.48 -1.37 -44.59
N GLU A 98 -10.99 -0.13 -44.66
CA GLU A 98 -9.79 0.31 -43.99
C GLU A 98 -9.96 -0.12 -42.53
N GLU A 99 -9.17 -1.10 -42.09
CA GLU A 99 -9.09 -1.49 -40.68
C GLU A 99 -8.77 -0.20 -39.92
N VAL A 100 -9.79 0.43 -39.34
CA VAL A 100 -9.62 1.62 -38.54
C VAL A 100 -8.66 1.22 -37.43
N PRO A 101 -7.46 1.82 -37.36
CA PRO A 101 -6.51 1.50 -36.32
C PRO A 101 -7.22 1.62 -34.98
N ALA A 102 -7.10 0.60 -34.13
CA ALA A 102 -7.66 0.65 -32.79
C ALA A 102 -7.25 2.00 -32.16
N PRO A 103 -8.21 2.77 -31.59
CA PRO A 103 -7.91 4.10 -31.10
C PRO A 103 -6.75 4.02 -30.10
N PRO A 104 -5.84 5.02 -30.10
CA PRO A 104 -4.69 5.00 -29.21
C PRO A 104 -5.16 4.85 -27.76
N PRO A 105 -4.38 4.15 -26.91
CA PRO A 105 -4.73 3.98 -25.51
C PRO A 105 -4.97 5.34 -24.86
N CYS A 106 -6.08 5.49 -24.12
CA CYS A 106 -6.40 6.78 -23.52
C CYS A 106 -5.33 7.26 -22.54
N ASP A 107 -4.99 8.55 -22.63
CA ASP A 107 -4.22 9.28 -21.63
C ASP A 107 -5.16 9.77 -20.52
N TYR A 108 -5.08 9.13 -19.36
CA TYR A 108 -5.84 9.51 -18.17
C TYR A 108 -5.17 10.60 -17.34
N SER A 109 -3.95 11.02 -17.68
CA SER A 109 -3.19 12.04 -16.93
C SER A 109 -3.64 13.46 -17.27
N ASP A 110 -4.29 13.65 -18.42
CA ASP A 110 -4.70 14.94 -18.96
C ASP A 110 -6.23 15.11 -18.90
N GLY A 111 -6.70 16.06 -18.08
CA GLY A 111 -8.13 16.21 -17.81
C GLY A 111 -8.48 17.35 -16.87
N GLU A 112 -9.70 17.28 -16.32
CA GLU A 112 -10.23 18.22 -15.33
C GLU A 112 -11.18 17.55 -14.33
N TRP A 113 -11.32 18.16 -13.15
CA TRP A 113 -12.29 17.72 -12.15
C TRP A 113 -13.65 18.39 -12.40
N ALA A 114 -14.69 17.57 -12.55
CA ALA A 114 -16.06 18.01 -12.71
C ALA A 114 -16.93 17.55 -11.53
N PRO A 115 -17.96 18.31 -11.14
CA PRO A 115 -18.93 17.86 -10.15
C PRO A 115 -19.60 16.54 -10.58
N GLU A 116 -19.82 15.65 -9.61
CA GLU A 116 -20.49 14.37 -9.78
C GLU A 116 -21.61 14.25 -8.76
N ALA A 117 -22.82 13.98 -9.23
CA ALA A 117 -24.00 13.86 -8.37
C ALA A 117 -24.05 12.50 -7.66
N ARG A 118 -23.40 11.47 -8.23
CA ARG A 118 -23.37 10.13 -7.65
C ARG A 118 -22.54 10.13 -6.35
N PRO A 119 -23.04 9.53 -5.27
CA PRO A 119 -22.27 9.37 -4.04
C PRO A 119 -21.14 8.35 -4.22
N PRO A 120 -20.12 8.38 -3.35
CA PRO A 120 -19.08 7.35 -3.32
C PRO A 120 -19.67 5.94 -3.10
N LEU A 121 -18.96 4.90 -3.56
CA LEU A 121 -19.39 3.50 -3.45
C LEU A 121 -19.37 2.96 -2.01
N TYR A 122 -18.69 3.65 -1.11
CA TYR A 122 -18.57 3.30 0.29
C TYR A 122 -18.52 4.56 1.14
N ASN A 123 -18.72 4.40 2.45
CA ASN A 123 -18.52 5.44 3.45
C ASN A 123 -17.63 4.93 4.60
N GLY A 124 -17.31 5.82 5.53
CA GLY A 124 -16.43 5.54 6.66
C GLY A 124 -16.89 4.44 7.62
N THR A 125 -18.14 3.98 7.56
CA THR A 125 -18.67 2.90 8.41
C THR A 125 -18.79 1.56 7.67
N SER A 126 -18.89 1.60 6.35
CA SER A 126 -19.04 0.41 5.50
C SER A 126 -17.75 -0.35 5.19
N CYS A 127 -16.57 0.25 5.47
CA CYS A 127 -15.28 -0.34 5.16
C CYS A 127 -14.35 -0.40 6.38
N GLY A 128 -14.02 -1.62 6.82
CA GLY A 128 -13.15 -1.86 7.98
C GLY A 128 -11.65 -1.77 7.72
N THR A 129 -11.21 -1.51 6.48
CA THR A 129 -9.78 -1.44 6.13
C THR A 129 -9.21 -0.02 6.14
N ILE A 130 -10.05 1.00 6.33
CA ILE A 130 -9.63 2.40 6.37
C ILE A 130 -8.74 2.62 7.59
N LYS A 131 -7.50 3.10 7.39
CA LYS A 131 -6.68 3.59 8.51
C LYS A 131 -7.38 4.75 9.21
N ASP A 132 -7.41 4.71 10.54
CA ASP A 132 -8.11 5.67 11.42
C ASP A 132 -7.98 7.15 10.97
N GLY A 133 -6.75 7.66 10.86
CA GLY A 133 -6.49 9.05 10.43
C GLY A 133 -6.83 9.40 8.96
N GLN A 134 -7.35 8.46 8.18
CA GLN A 134 -7.86 8.68 6.81
C GLN A 134 -9.39 8.60 6.75
N ASN A 135 -10.06 8.21 7.85
CA ASN A 135 -11.52 8.19 7.98
C ASN A 135 -12.06 9.56 8.42
N CYS A 136 -11.90 10.56 7.55
CA CYS A 136 -12.17 11.96 7.87
C CYS A 136 -13.60 12.21 8.39
N MET A 137 -14.60 11.51 7.82
CA MET A 137 -15.99 11.61 8.27
C MET A 137 -16.18 11.07 9.69
N ALA A 138 -15.59 9.92 10.03
CA ALA A 138 -15.66 9.37 11.38
C ALA A 138 -14.93 10.25 12.41
N HIS A 139 -13.99 11.06 11.96
CA HIS A 139 -13.25 12.04 12.76
C HIS A 139 -13.91 13.41 12.85
N GLY A 140 -15.16 13.54 12.37
CA GLY A 140 -15.95 14.75 12.54
C GLY A 140 -15.69 15.83 11.49
N ARG A 141 -15.10 15.49 10.34
CA ARG A 141 -14.96 16.44 9.22
C ARG A 141 -16.35 16.91 8.75
N PRO A 142 -16.67 18.22 8.81
CA PRO A 142 -18.02 18.70 8.55
C PRO A 142 -18.32 18.92 7.07
N ASP A 143 -17.31 19.22 6.24
CA ASP A 143 -17.49 19.44 4.81
C ASP A 143 -17.42 18.11 4.05
N THR A 144 -18.41 17.85 3.20
CA THR A 144 -18.52 16.62 2.40
C THR A 144 -18.38 16.86 0.90
N GLY A 145 -18.23 18.13 0.48
CA GLY A 145 -18.17 18.52 -0.94
C GLY A 145 -17.02 17.88 -1.72
N TYR A 146 -15.93 17.48 -1.04
CA TYR A 146 -14.78 16.81 -1.66
C TYR A 146 -15.11 15.41 -2.21
N LEU A 147 -16.21 14.81 -1.76
CA LEU A 147 -16.66 13.48 -2.20
C LEU A 147 -17.30 13.49 -3.59
N TYR A 148 -17.78 14.64 -4.05
CA TYR A 148 -18.68 14.77 -5.21
C TYR A 148 -17.96 15.32 -6.44
N TRP A 149 -16.79 14.75 -6.73
CA TRP A 149 -15.95 15.14 -7.86
C TRP A 149 -15.53 13.91 -8.66
N ARG A 150 -15.55 14.04 -9.99
CA ARG A 150 -15.10 13.02 -10.93
C ARG A 150 -14.07 13.60 -11.88
N TRP A 151 -13.00 12.85 -12.10
CA TRP A 151 -11.99 13.18 -13.10
C TRP A 151 -12.54 12.89 -14.50
N ARG A 152 -12.41 13.87 -15.39
CA ARG A 152 -12.78 13.76 -16.81
C ARG A 152 -11.52 13.95 -17.66
N PRO A 153 -10.96 12.86 -18.22
CA PRO A 153 -9.88 12.96 -19.19
C PRO A 153 -10.34 13.77 -20.42
N ARG A 154 -9.43 14.51 -21.05
CA ARG A 154 -9.76 15.35 -22.22
C ARG A 154 -10.02 14.54 -23.49
N GLY A 155 -9.29 13.44 -23.67
CA GLY A 155 -9.32 12.65 -24.91
C GLY A 155 -10.22 11.42 -24.88
N CYS A 156 -10.83 11.09 -23.74
CA CYS A 156 -11.67 9.90 -23.60
C CYS A 156 -12.55 9.94 -22.34
N ASP A 157 -13.43 8.95 -22.23
CA ASP A 157 -14.14 8.67 -21.00
C ASP A 157 -13.32 7.79 -20.04
N LEU A 158 -13.29 8.19 -18.77
CA LEU A 158 -12.94 7.28 -17.68
C LEU A 158 -14.24 6.60 -17.22
N PRO A 159 -14.39 5.27 -17.34
CA PRO A 159 -15.56 4.56 -16.82
C PRO A 159 -15.61 4.62 -15.28
N ALA A 160 -16.83 4.59 -14.71
CA ALA A 160 -16.97 4.49 -13.26
C ALA A 160 -16.40 3.16 -12.74
N PHE A 161 -15.85 3.19 -11.53
CA PHE A 161 -15.30 1.97 -10.92
C PHE A 161 -16.39 0.90 -10.80
N SER A 162 -16.10 -0.30 -11.32
CA SER A 162 -16.98 -1.47 -11.19
C SER A 162 -16.31 -2.51 -10.29
N PRO A 163 -16.75 -2.66 -9.03
CA PRO A 163 -16.22 -3.66 -8.11
C PRO A 163 -16.33 -5.08 -8.67
N GLU A 164 -17.45 -5.38 -9.33
CA GLU A 164 -17.68 -6.68 -9.98
C GLU A 164 -16.68 -6.91 -11.13
N ALA A 165 -16.48 -5.94 -12.02
CA ALA A 165 -15.56 -6.10 -13.15
C ALA A 165 -14.12 -6.28 -12.65
N PHE A 166 -13.69 -5.51 -11.64
CA PHE A 166 -12.37 -5.65 -11.03
C PHE A 166 -12.19 -7.03 -10.40
N LEU A 167 -13.14 -7.49 -9.58
CA LEU A 167 -13.06 -8.81 -8.92
C LEU A 167 -13.09 -9.97 -9.92
N ARG A 168 -13.91 -9.89 -10.98
CA ARG A 168 -13.93 -10.89 -12.06
C ARG A 168 -12.58 -10.97 -12.77
N TRP A 169 -11.98 -9.82 -13.06
CA TRP A 169 -10.65 -9.79 -13.67
C TRP A 169 -9.56 -10.31 -12.72
N LEU A 170 -9.66 -9.98 -11.43
CA LEU A 170 -8.73 -10.43 -10.39
C LEU A 170 -8.94 -11.90 -9.98
N ARG A 171 -9.92 -12.60 -10.58
CA ARG A 171 -10.20 -14.00 -10.27
C ARG A 171 -8.96 -14.87 -10.48
N ASN A 172 -8.61 -15.67 -9.47
CA ASN A 172 -7.41 -16.50 -9.43
C ASN A 172 -6.09 -15.72 -9.61
N LYS A 173 -6.07 -14.42 -9.29
CA LYS A 173 -4.89 -13.56 -9.39
C LYS A 173 -4.46 -13.01 -8.04
N HIS A 174 -3.19 -12.65 -7.96
CA HIS A 174 -2.59 -11.94 -6.84
C HIS A 174 -2.09 -10.57 -7.27
N LEU A 175 -2.76 -9.52 -6.76
CA LEU A 175 -2.33 -8.14 -6.87
C LEU A 175 -1.64 -7.71 -5.58
N ALA A 176 -0.52 -6.97 -5.69
CA ALA A 176 0.17 -6.40 -4.55
C ALA A 176 0.41 -4.91 -4.73
N PHE A 177 0.07 -4.12 -3.71
CA PHE A 177 0.59 -2.77 -3.55
C PHE A 177 1.91 -2.83 -2.78
N VAL A 178 2.93 -2.15 -3.29
CA VAL A 178 4.28 -2.14 -2.71
C VAL A 178 4.76 -0.70 -2.66
N GLY A 179 5.16 -0.21 -1.49
CA GLY A 179 5.63 1.16 -1.40
C GLY A 179 5.50 1.80 -0.03
N ASP A 180 5.39 3.13 -0.06
CA ASP A 180 5.23 3.96 1.12
C ASP A 180 3.75 4.04 1.59
N SER A 181 3.44 5.06 2.41
CA SER A 181 2.11 5.23 2.98
C SER A 181 1.05 5.65 1.97
N LEU A 182 1.42 6.19 0.81
CA LEU A 182 0.49 6.50 -0.29
C LEU A 182 0.13 5.23 -1.06
N ALA A 183 1.07 4.30 -1.23
CA ALA A 183 0.78 2.95 -1.76
C ALA A 183 -0.28 2.25 -0.89
N ARG A 184 -0.12 2.33 0.44
CA ARG A 184 -1.09 1.79 1.40
C ARG A 184 -2.44 2.50 1.32
N ASN A 185 -2.45 3.83 1.24
CA ASN A 185 -3.69 4.61 1.13
C ASN A 185 -4.48 4.23 -0.14
N GLN A 186 -3.79 4.05 -1.27
CA GLN A 186 -4.43 3.55 -2.50
C GLN A 186 -4.94 2.11 -2.35
N ALA A 187 -4.17 1.24 -1.71
CA ALA A 187 -4.58 -0.15 -1.47
C ALA A 187 -5.83 -0.26 -0.59
N GLU A 188 -5.90 0.54 0.47
CA GLU A 188 -7.06 0.56 1.38
C GLU A 188 -8.31 1.12 0.70
N SER A 189 -8.17 2.15 -0.14
CA SER A 189 -9.23 2.62 -1.02
C SER A 189 -9.72 1.51 -1.96
N LEU A 190 -8.82 0.76 -2.60
CA LEU A 190 -9.21 -0.36 -3.46
C LEU A 190 -9.99 -1.41 -2.66
N LEU A 191 -9.48 -1.82 -1.50
CA LEU A 191 -10.15 -2.80 -0.63
C LEU A 191 -11.57 -2.34 -0.27
N CYS A 192 -11.78 -1.05 0.02
CA CYS A 192 -13.10 -0.50 0.29
C CYS A 192 -14.01 -0.50 -0.93
N LEU A 193 -13.50 -0.12 -2.11
CA LEU A 193 -14.25 -0.18 -3.36
C LEU A 193 -14.71 -1.62 -3.65
N LEU A 194 -13.83 -2.61 -3.47
CA LEU A 194 -14.16 -4.02 -3.67
C LEU A 194 -15.10 -4.58 -2.59
N ALA A 195 -14.98 -4.12 -1.35
CA ALA A 195 -15.82 -4.53 -0.23
C ALA A 195 -17.31 -4.21 -0.45
N SER A 196 -17.63 -3.20 -1.26
CA SER A 196 -19.01 -2.91 -1.67
C SER A 196 -19.68 -4.05 -2.47
N ARG A 197 -18.90 -4.99 -3.01
CA ARG A 197 -19.38 -6.20 -3.70
C ARG A 197 -19.04 -7.50 -3.00
N SER A 198 -17.83 -7.65 -2.48
CA SER A 198 -17.41 -8.85 -1.74
C SER A 198 -16.50 -8.41 -0.61
N PRO A 199 -16.84 -8.72 0.66
CA PRO A 199 -15.97 -8.34 1.77
C PRO A 199 -14.62 -9.08 1.69
N PRO A 200 -13.49 -8.40 1.93
CA PRO A 200 -12.19 -9.04 2.03
C PRO A 200 -12.01 -9.75 3.38
N GLU A 201 -11.38 -10.93 3.35
CA GLU A 201 -10.90 -11.60 4.56
C GLU A 201 -9.40 -11.30 4.76
N LEU A 202 -9.01 -10.82 5.94
CA LEU A 202 -7.61 -10.65 6.30
C LEU A 202 -6.97 -12.01 6.58
N ALA A 203 -6.22 -12.53 5.61
CA ALA A 203 -5.58 -13.84 5.66
C ALA A 203 -4.18 -13.82 6.30
N TYR A 204 -3.49 -12.67 6.27
CA TYR A 204 -2.17 -12.51 6.90
C TYR A 204 -1.93 -11.08 7.33
N ARG A 205 -1.25 -10.92 8.46
CA ARG A 205 -0.79 -9.65 9.01
C ARG A 205 0.53 -9.85 9.74
N ASP A 206 1.54 -9.07 9.38
CA ASP A 206 2.83 -9.08 10.07
C ASP A 206 2.87 -8.06 11.22
N GLY A 207 2.99 -8.59 12.45
CA GLY A 207 3.18 -7.82 13.68
C GLY A 207 2.08 -6.80 14.00
N GLU A 208 2.37 -5.93 14.97
CA GLU A 208 1.49 -4.83 15.37
C GLU A 208 1.58 -3.63 14.41
N GLU A 209 2.70 -3.47 13.70
CA GLU A 209 2.96 -2.34 12.81
C GLU A 209 2.24 -2.43 11.44
N ASN A 210 1.53 -3.53 11.16
CA ASN A 210 0.73 -3.73 9.95
C ASN A 210 1.52 -3.53 8.64
N ARG A 211 2.81 -3.84 8.63
CA ARG A 211 3.72 -3.61 7.49
C ARG A 211 3.41 -4.51 6.30
N PHE A 212 2.93 -5.72 6.56
CA PHE A 212 2.53 -6.68 5.52
C PHE A 212 1.15 -7.19 5.79
N ARG A 213 0.26 -7.07 4.81
CA ARG A 213 -1.11 -7.57 4.90
C ARG A 213 -1.50 -8.33 3.65
N ARG A 214 -2.32 -9.37 3.81
CA ARG A 214 -2.91 -10.12 2.71
C ARG A 214 -4.40 -10.26 2.94
N PHE A 215 -5.16 -9.88 1.92
CA PHE A 215 -6.60 -9.96 1.88
C PHE A 215 -7.02 -10.94 0.80
N VAL A 216 -8.03 -11.76 1.08
CA VAL A 216 -8.57 -12.75 0.16
C VAL A 216 -10.05 -12.49 -0.06
N PHE A 217 -10.47 -12.46 -1.33
CA PHE A 217 -11.86 -12.43 -1.75
C PHE A 217 -12.25 -13.85 -2.18
N ARG A 218 -12.83 -14.62 -1.25
CA ARG A 218 -13.04 -16.08 -1.40
C ARG A 218 -13.87 -16.45 -2.64
N GLU A 219 -14.95 -15.70 -2.92
CA GLU A 219 -15.82 -15.92 -4.10
C GLU A 219 -15.06 -15.87 -5.43
N PHE A 220 -14.00 -15.06 -5.48
CA PHE A 220 -13.19 -14.85 -6.68
C PHE A 220 -11.86 -15.58 -6.63
N ASN A 221 -11.51 -16.23 -5.51
CA ASN A 221 -10.16 -16.73 -5.27
C ASN A 221 -9.09 -15.67 -5.63
N ALA A 222 -9.37 -14.42 -5.24
CA ALA A 222 -8.57 -13.26 -5.58
C ALA A 222 -7.81 -12.78 -4.34
N THR A 223 -6.55 -12.39 -4.52
CA THR A 223 -5.68 -11.93 -3.42
C THR A 223 -5.21 -10.51 -3.65
N VAL A 224 -5.33 -9.67 -2.62
CA VAL A 224 -4.74 -8.32 -2.57
C VAL A 224 -3.76 -8.25 -1.41
N SER A 225 -2.50 -7.96 -1.68
CA SER A 225 -1.47 -7.75 -0.64
C SER A 225 -1.01 -6.30 -0.56
N VAL A 226 -0.57 -5.91 0.62
CA VAL A 226 0.08 -4.62 0.87
C VAL A 226 1.44 -4.90 1.48
N PHE A 227 2.50 -4.40 0.84
CA PHE A 227 3.88 -4.50 1.29
C PHE A 227 4.43 -3.11 1.60
N TRP A 228 4.77 -2.88 2.85
CA TRP A 228 5.50 -1.71 3.27
C TRP A 228 6.96 -1.80 2.81
N SER A 229 7.29 -1.01 1.80
CA SER A 229 8.61 -0.90 1.21
C SER A 229 8.82 0.53 0.73
N PRO A 230 9.07 1.48 1.65
CA PRO A 230 8.97 2.92 1.36
C PRO A 230 9.98 3.44 0.33
N PHE A 231 11.05 2.69 0.07
CA PHE A 231 12.06 2.98 -0.94
C PHE A 231 12.13 1.91 -2.06
N LEU A 232 11.28 0.88 -2.03
CA LEU A 232 11.32 -0.37 -2.85
C LEU A 232 12.58 -1.24 -2.67
N VAL A 233 13.71 -0.60 -2.38
CA VAL A 233 15.00 -1.22 -2.06
C VAL A 233 15.10 -1.53 -0.57
N LYS A 234 16.16 -2.25 -0.18
CA LYS A 234 16.44 -2.57 1.22
C LYS A 234 16.68 -1.28 2.00
N VAL A 235 16.06 -1.20 3.17
CA VAL A 235 16.17 -0.05 4.06
C VAL A 235 16.32 -0.51 5.51
N ALA A 236 17.19 0.16 6.26
CA ALA A 236 17.11 0.23 7.71
C ALA A 236 16.50 1.58 8.07
N GLU A 237 15.23 1.55 8.49
CA GLU A 237 14.46 2.76 8.79
C GLU A 237 14.99 3.47 10.02
N LYS A 238 14.74 4.78 10.08
CA LYS A 238 15.07 5.60 11.25
C LYS A 238 14.49 5.02 12.54
N ALA A 239 15.28 5.05 13.61
CA ALA A 239 14.89 4.60 14.95
C ALA A 239 15.00 5.78 15.91
N GLU A 240 13.99 6.66 15.89
CA GLU A 240 14.03 7.94 16.63
C GLU A 240 14.18 7.73 18.15
N HIS A 241 13.58 6.67 18.70
CA HIS A 241 13.74 6.28 20.10
C HIS A 241 15.18 5.90 20.48
N ALA A 242 15.99 5.50 19.50
CA ALA A 242 17.41 5.19 19.63
C ALA A 242 18.31 6.35 19.16
N GLY A 243 17.74 7.54 18.87
CA GLY A 243 18.46 8.73 18.41
C GLY A 243 18.81 8.73 16.92
N VAL A 244 18.44 7.70 16.15
CA VAL A 244 18.71 7.63 14.71
C VAL A 244 17.59 8.35 13.96
N ARG A 245 17.90 9.51 13.36
CA ARG A 245 16.93 10.40 12.68
C ARG A 245 16.89 10.29 11.15
N HIS A 246 17.71 9.42 10.56
CA HIS A 246 17.80 9.21 9.12
C HIS A 246 17.52 7.75 8.76
N ASN A 247 17.06 7.52 7.54
CA ASN A 247 16.96 6.18 6.97
C ASN A 247 18.30 5.78 6.35
N ASN A 248 18.67 4.50 6.42
CA ASN A 248 19.80 3.94 5.69
C ASN A 248 19.27 3.11 4.52
N VAL A 249 19.46 3.60 3.29
CA VAL A 249 18.88 3.05 2.06
C VAL A 249 19.99 2.38 1.27
N PHE A 250 19.82 1.12 0.88
CA PHE A 250 20.85 0.33 0.18
C PHE A 250 20.44 0.15 -1.28
N LEU A 251 21.03 0.92 -2.20
CA LEU A 251 20.66 0.97 -3.62
C LEU A 251 21.09 -0.28 -4.40
N ASP A 252 21.96 -1.12 -3.83
CA ASP A 252 22.43 -2.39 -4.39
C ASP A 252 21.70 -3.63 -3.84
N ALA A 253 20.73 -3.45 -2.94
CA ALA A 253 19.97 -4.52 -2.34
C ALA A 253 18.47 -4.22 -2.36
N PHE A 254 17.63 -5.22 -2.66
CA PHE A 254 16.18 -5.03 -2.77
C PHE A 254 15.43 -5.50 -1.54
N ASP A 255 14.19 -5.02 -1.36
CA ASP A 255 13.35 -5.47 -0.27
C ASP A 255 12.77 -6.87 -0.56
N GLU A 256 13.44 -7.89 -0.04
CA GLU A 256 13.08 -9.29 -0.24
C GLU A 256 11.70 -9.67 0.32
N ARG A 257 11.08 -8.82 1.17
CA ARG A 257 9.74 -9.11 1.70
C ARG A 257 8.69 -9.18 0.60
N TRP A 258 8.86 -8.39 -0.47
CA TRP A 258 8.00 -8.43 -1.65
C TRP A 258 8.71 -9.04 -2.87
N MET A 259 10.01 -8.77 -3.07
CA MET A 259 10.75 -9.24 -4.24
C MET A 259 10.86 -10.77 -4.30
N SER A 260 10.95 -11.46 -3.16
CA SER A 260 10.93 -12.93 -3.11
C SER A 260 9.58 -13.52 -3.55
N GLN A 261 8.50 -12.74 -3.47
CA GLN A 261 7.16 -13.16 -3.84
C GLN A 261 6.78 -12.76 -5.27
N LEU A 262 7.69 -12.09 -6.01
CA LEU A 262 7.43 -11.59 -7.36
C LEU A 262 6.90 -12.67 -8.30
N GLY A 263 7.41 -13.91 -8.19
CA GLY A 263 6.95 -15.05 -8.99
C GLY A 263 5.47 -15.40 -8.77
N ALA A 264 4.92 -15.15 -7.59
CA ALA A 264 3.52 -15.40 -7.26
C ALA A 264 2.59 -14.26 -7.72
N LEU A 265 3.09 -13.03 -7.83
CA LEU A 265 2.29 -11.86 -8.22
C LEU A 265 1.87 -11.90 -9.69
N ASP A 266 0.62 -11.57 -9.99
CA ASP A 266 0.17 -11.26 -11.35
C ASP A 266 0.25 -9.76 -11.63
N VAL A 267 0.13 -8.95 -10.57
CA VAL A 267 0.17 -7.49 -10.63
C VAL A 267 0.97 -6.93 -9.45
N ALA A 268 1.91 -6.04 -9.73
CA ALA A 268 2.55 -5.21 -8.71
C ALA A 268 2.23 -3.73 -8.99
N VAL A 269 1.62 -3.06 -8.02
CA VAL A 269 1.37 -1.61 -8.04
C VAL A 269 2.37 -0.96 -7.09
N LEU A 270 3.38 -0.33 -7.67
CA LEU A 270 4.48 0.31 -6.96
C LEU A 270 4.13 1.80 -6.73
N SER A 271 4.39 2.33 -5.55
CA SER A 271 4.24 3.78 -5.29
C SER A 271 5.23 4.24 -4.20
N VAL A 272 6.11 5.16 -4.57
CA VAL A 272 7.12 5.73 -3.67
C VAL A 272 7.38 7.19 -3.99
N GLY A 273 7.82 7.95 -2.99
CA GLY A 273 8.41 9.27 -3.20
C GLY A 273 8.57 10.07 -1.93
N HIS A 274 7.56 10.07 -1.05
CA HIS A 274 7.56 10.92 0.15
C HIS A 274 8.70 10.60 1.10
N TRP A 275 9.14 9.34 1.15
CA TRP A 275 10.24 8.92 2.01
C TRP A 275 11.63 9.37 1.53
N PHE A 276 11.77 9.77 0.27
CA PHE A 276 13.00 10.39 -0.24
C PHE A 276 13.10 11.87 0.15
N LEU A 277 11.99 12.49 0.58
CA LEU A 277 11.95 13.90 0.99
C LEU A 277 12.46 14.13 2.42
N ILE A 278 12.63 13.06 3.21
CA ILE A 278 13.06 13.10 4.62
C ILE A 278 14.51 12.58 4.74
N PRO A 279 15.19 12.85 5.87
CA PRO A 279 16.59 12.48 6.05
C PRO A 279 16.94 11.04 5.67
N GLY A 280 17.98 10.88 4.85
CA GLY A 280 18.40 9.59 4.30
C GLY A 280 19.87 9.54 3.96
N VAL A 281 20.53 8.44 4.33
CA VAL A 281 21.90 8.08 3.93
C VAL A 281 21.80 6.92 2.94
N TYR A 282 22.38 7.11 1.76
CA TYR A 282 22.26 6.18 0.64
C TYR A 282 23.58 5.44 0.42
N HIS A 283 23.49 4.12 0.37
CA HIS A 283 24.61 3.20 0.25
C HIS A 283 24.56 2.46 -1.09
N ASP A 284 25.73 2.24 -1.70
CA ASP A 284 25.90 1.43 -2.91
C ASP A 284 27.25 0.69 -2.84
N GLY A 285 27.24 -0.64 -2.98
CA GLY A 285 28.45 -1.46 -2.86
C GLY A 285 29.14 -1.32 -1.50
N GLY A 286 28.37 -1.10 -0.43
CA GLY A 286 28.88 -0.90 0.94
C GLY A 286 29.52 0.45 1.22
N ARG A 287 29.36 1.45 0.33
CA ARG A 287 29.84 2.82 0.52
C ARG A 287 28.69 3.82 0.55
N VAL A 288 28.82 4.88 1.34
CA VAL A 288 27.90 6.03 1.29
C VAL A 288 28.14 6.79 -0.01
N VAL A 289 27.12 6.91 -0.86
CA VAL A 289 27.19 7.60 -2.16
C VAL A 289 26.42 8.92 -2.19
N ALA A 290 25.44 9.08 -1.32
CA ALA A 290 24.60 10.27 -1.25
C ALA A 290 23.97 10.40 0.13
N CYS A 291 23.54 11.61 0.46
CA CYS A 291 22.99 11.94 1.76
C CYS A 291 22.04 13.14 1.61
N HIS A 292 20.81 13.00 2.08
CA HIS A 292 19.79 14.05 2.02
C HIS A 292 19.38 14.42 3.45
N ASP A 293 19.31 15.73 3.71
CA ASP A 293 19.01 16.36 5.00
C ASP A 293 19.85 15.78 6.15
N CYS A 294 21.18 15.84 5.99
CA CYS A 294 22.10 15.18 6.90
C CYS A 294 23.28 16.04 7.36
N ALA A 295 23.04 17.35 7.54
CA ALA A 295 24.02 18.30 8.05
C ALA A 295 24.77 17.82 9.32
N ASP A 296 24.10 17.03 10.17
CA ASP A 296 24.65 16.47 11.41
C ASP A 296 25.61 15.28 11.22
N LEU A 297 25.69 14.69 10.02
CA LEU A 297 26.39 13.40 9.76
C LEU A 297 27.75 13.54 9.07
N ASN A 298 28.22 14.77 8.82
CA ASN A 298 29.49 15.05 8.13
C ASN A 298 29.62 14.31 6.77
N HIS A 299 28.49 14.10 6.08
CA HIS A 299 28.41 13.57 4.74
C HIS A 299 28.17 14.70 3.73
N THR A 300 28.54 14.47 2.47
CA THR A 300 28.22 15.43 1.39
C THR A 300 26.72 15.40 1.13
N GLU A 301 26.07 16.54 1.37
CA GLU A 301 24.66 16.75 1.07
C GLU A 301 24.42 16.70 -0.46
N THR A 302 23.35 16.01 -0.85
CA THR A 302 22.92 15.82 -2.24
C THR A 302 21.42 15.98 -2.33
N ASP A 303 20.91 16.48 -3.45
CA ASP A 303 19.48 16.39 -3.70
C ASP A 303 19.01 14.92 -3.76
N PHE A 304 17.75 14.68 -3.40
CA PHE A 304 17.19 13.34 -3.38
C PHE A 304 16.74 12.84 -4.76
N PHE A 305 16.71 13.69 -5.80
CA PHE A 305 16.18 13.30 -7.12
C PHE A 305 17.05 12.23 -7.77
N GLY A 306 18.38 12.33 -7.63
CA GLY A 306 19.32 11.34 -8.14
C GLY A 306 19.07 9.95 -7.56
N VAL A 307 19.02 9.84 -6.23
CA VAL A 307 18.80 8.57 -5.53
C VAL A 307 17.37 8.02 -5.69
N PHE A 308 16.37 8.90 -5.84
CA PHE A 308 15.00 8.51 -6.20
C PHE A 308 14.96 7.84 -7.58
N ARG A 309 15.59 8.47 -8.57
CA ARG A 309 15.72 7.91 -9.93
C ARG A 309 16.45 6.57 -9.90
N ASP A 310 17.59 6.50 -9.22
CA ASP A 310 18.40 5.27 -9.16
C ASP A 310 17.62 4.11 -8.51
N ALA A 311 16.93 4.35 -7.39
CA ALA A 311 16.12 3.34 -6.72
C ALA A 311 15.01 2.78 -7.64
N ILE A 312 14.31 3.65 -8.37
CA ILE A 312 13.26 3.23 -9.31
C ILE A 312 13.85 2.41 -10.46
N HIS A 313 14.87 2.94 -11.15
CA HIS A 313 15.47 2.28 -12.31
C HIS A 313 16.05 0.90 -11.93
N ARG A 314 16.76 0.81 -10.80
CA ARG A 314 17.31 -0.46 -10.30
C ARG A 314 16.20 -1.44 -9.93
N THR A 315 15.12 -0.98 -9.30
CA THR A 315 13.98 -1.82 -8.95
C THR A 315 13.31 -2.42 -10.19
N LEU A 316 13.02 -1.60 -11.22
CA LEU A 316 12.40 -2.09 -12.45
C LEU A 316 13.34 -3.04 -13.22
N ALA A 317 14.64 -2.74 -13.25
CA ALA A 317 15.63 -3.63 -13.85
C ALA A 317 15.69 -5.00 -13.14
N GLU A 318 15.65 -5.02 -11.81
CA GLU A 318 15.64 -6.27 -11.03
C GLU A 318 14.35 -7.07 -11.25
N VAL A 319 13.20 -6.38 -11.36
CA VAL A 319 11.94 -7.04 -11.72
C VAL A 319 12.04 -7.71 -13.09
N THR A 320 12.60 -7.03 -14.09
CA THR A 320 12.86 -7.63 -15.41
C THR A 320 13.77 -8.84 -15.31
N ARG A 321 14.87 -8.74 -14.55
CA ARG A 321 15.84 -9.83 -14.36
C ARG A 321 15.17 -11.06 -13.73
N ARG A 322 14.51 -10.91 -12.57
CA ARG A 322 13.83 -12.02 -11.87
C ARG A 322 12.67 -12.62 -12.64
N HIS A 323 11.95 -11.81 -13.43
CA HIS A 323 10.88 -12.31 -14.28
C HIS A 323 11.43 -13.20 -15.41
N SER A 324 12.56 -12.80 -16.00
CA SER A 324 13.23 -13.54 -17.08
C SER A 324 13.83 -14.86 -16.60
N ASP A 325 14.30 -14.92 -15.34
CA ASP A 325 14.81 -16.14 -14.71
C ASP A 325 13.68 -17.17 -14.40
N GLY A 326 12.41 -16.74 -14.38
CA GLY A 326 11.26 -17.60 -14.06
C GLY A 326 10.57 -18.20 -15.28
N ALA A 327 9.54 -19.03 -15.04
CA ALA A 327 8.71 -19.63 -16.11
C ALA A 327 7.75 -18.63 -16.81
N GLY A 328 8.00 -17.32 -16.70
CA GLY A 328 7.41 -16.27 -17.53
C GLY A 328 5.88 -16.17 -17.60
N LYS A 329 5.16 -16.24 -16.46
CA LYS A 329 3.70 -15.94 -16.47
C LYS A 329 3.45 -14.46 -16.78
N LYS A 330 2.36 -14.14 -17.51
CA LYS A 330 2.00 -12.74 -17.78
C LYS A 330 1.90 -11.93 -16.48
N LYS A 331 2.59 -10.79 -16.42
CA LYS A 331 2.68 -9.92 -15.25
C LYS A 331 2.56 -8.45 -15.64
N VAL A 332 1.85 -7.69 -14.83
CA VAL A 332 1.76 -6.22 -14.96
C VAL A 332 2.44 -5.57 -13.77
N VAL A 333 3.31 -4.60 -14.04
CA VAL A 333 3.96 -3.76 -13.04
C VAL A 333 3.57 -2.32 -13.31
N ALA A 334 2.67 -1.79 -12.50
CA ALA A 334 2.25 -0.40 -12.57
C ALA A 334 3.05 0.41 -11.55
N LEU A 335 3.66 1.53 -11.97
CA LEU A 335 4.32 2.48 -11.05
C LEU A 335 3.50 3.77 -11.02
N THR A 336 2.95 4.08 -9.85
CA THR A 336 2.16 5.29 -9.62
C THR A 336 3.08 6.51 -9.57
N THR A 337 2.74 7.57 -10.31
CA THR A 337 3.48 8.83 -10.26
C THR A 337 3.26 9.55 -8.92
N PHE A 338 4.12 10.52 -8.62
CA PHE A 338 4.14 11.18 -7.31
C PHE A 338 2.80 11.83 -6.95
N SER A 339 2.28 11.55 -5.75
CA SER A 339 1.07 12.17 -5.20
C SER A 339 1.47 13.39 -4.35
N PRO A 340 1.17 14.63 -4.76
CA PRO A 340 1.62 15.83 -4.06
C PRO A 340 0.94 16.04 -2.70
N ALA A 341 1.66 16.73 -1.81
CA ALA A 341 1.11 17.29 -0.59
C ALA A 341 0.66 18.75 -0.82
N HIS A 342 -0.29 19.24 -0.02
CA HIS A 342 -0.83 20.60 -0.15
C HIS A 342 -0.69 21.43 1.13
N PHE A 343 0.52 21.51 1.68
CA PHE A 343 0.79 22.34 2.84
C PHE A 343 0.78 23.85 2.50
N GLU A 344 0.09 24.64 3.33
CA GLU A 344 0.07 26.10 3.39
C GLU A 344 0.61 26.54 4.76
N GLY A 345 1.92 26.78 4.85
CA GLY A 345 2.61 27.08 6.11
C GLY A 345 3.00 25.82 6.90
N ASP A 346 3.21 25.97 8.22
CA ASP A 346 3.65 24.87 9.08
C ASP A 346 2.62 23.74 9.16
N TRP A 347 3.10 22.49 9.27
CA TRP A 347 2.29 21.27 9.27
C TRP A 347 1.27 21.18 10.41
N ASP A 348 1.48 21.88 11.52
CA ASP A 348 0.60 21.90 12.70
C ASP A 348 -0.14 23.23 12.86
N LYS A 349 -0.02 24.14 11.89
CA LYS A 349 -0.75 25.42 11.92
C LYS A 349 -2.22 25.21 11.55
N THR A 350 -3.11 25.98 12.17
CA THR A 350 -4.50 26.09 11.70
C THR A 350 -4.53 26.49 10.24
N GLY A 351 -5.17 25.67 9.41
CA GLY A 351 -5.28 25.92 7.97
C GLY A 351 -4.07 25.48 7.15
N ALA A 352 -3.32 24.46 7.58
CA ALA A 352 -2.21 23.92 6.81
C ALA A 352 -2.62 23.28 5.46
N CYS A 353 -3.89 22.89 5.27
CA CYS A 353 -4.47 22.57 3.96
C CYS A 353 -5.97 22.95 3.97
N PRO A 354 -6.30 24.25 3.82
CA PRO A 354 -7.61 24.76 4.20
C PRO A 354 -8.65 24.70 3.07
N LYS A 355 -8.21 24.41 1.84
CA LYS A 355 -9.08 24.42 0.66
C LYS A 355 -10.16 23.34 0.78
N LYS A 356 -11.38 23.70 0.37
CA LYS A 356 -12.57 22.83 0.42
C LYS A 356 -13.11 22.48 -0.96
N ARG A 357 -12.40 22.89 -2.02
CA ARG A 357 -12.73 22.62 -3.42
C ARG A 357 -11.46 22.36 -4.23
N PRO A 358 -11.56 21.58 -5.31
CA PRO A 358 -10.47 21.41 -6.28
C PRO A 358 -10.04 22.72 -6.90
N TYR A 359 -8.80 22.76 -7.37
CA TYR A 359 -8.35 23.76 -8.32
C TYR A 359 -9.01 23.53 -9.68
N ARG A 360 -9.32 24.61 -10.40
CA ARG A 360 -9.73 24.53 -11.81
C ARG A 360 -8.54 24.18 -12.70
N ALA A 361 -8.83 23.69 -13.90
CA ALA A 361 -7.81 23.52 -14.93
C ALA A 361 -7.05 24.85 -15.15
N GLY A 362 -5.72 24.79 -15.07
CA GLY A 362 -4.83 25.96 -15.21
C GLY A 362 -4.69 26.83 -13.95
N GLU A 363 -5.45 26.60 -12.88
CA GLU A 363 -5.35 27.41 -11.65
C GLU A 363 -4.09 27.08 -10.83
N LYS A 364 -3.63 25.83 -10.88
CA LYS A 364 -2.44 25.35 -10.18
C LYS A 364 -1.56 24.54 -11.13
N GLY A 365 -0.39 25.08 -11.46
CA GLY A 365 0.69 24.33 -12.13
C GLY A 365 1.37 23.35 -11.18
N LEU A 366 2.04 22.34 -11.76
CA LEU A 366 2.94 21.47 -11.00
C LEU A 366 4.16 22.26 -10.55
N GLY A 367 4.61 22.05 -9.31
CA GLY A 367 5.89 22.55 -8.85
C GLY A 367 7.06 21.78 -9.46
N TYR A 368 8.27 22.23 -9.16
CA TYR A 368 9.49 21.58 -9.65
C TYR A 368 9.59 20.13 -9.14
N THR A 369 9.38 19.90 -7.84
CA THR A 369 9.42 18.56 -7.23
C THR A 369 8.41 17.62 -7.87
N GLU A 370 7.14 18.02 -7.99
CA GLU A 370 6.12 17.19 -8.62
C GLU A 370 6.46 16.87 -10.07
N SER A 371 6.99 17.85 -10.81
CA SER A 371 7.36 17.69 -12.21
C SER A 371 8.52 16.71 -12.39
N GLU A 372 9.60 16.86 -11.62
CA GLU A 372 10.79 16.01 -11.72
C GLU A 372 10.51 14.57 -11.25
N MET A 373 9.76 14.40 -10.16
CA MET A 373 9.41 13.06 -9.67
C MET A 373 8.45 12.35 -10.63
N ARG A 374 7.45 13.05 -11.19
CA ARG A 374 6.56 12.48 -12.22
C ARG A 374 7.35 12.08 -13.45
N LYS A 375 8.21 12.97 -13.95
CA LYS A 375 9.06 12.72 -15.13
C LYS A 375 9.92 11.48 -14.93
N THR A 376 10.59 11.37 -13.78
CA THR A 376 11.42 10.22 -13.42
C THR A 376 10.64 8.90 -13.50
N VAL A 377 9.42 8.85 -12.93
CA VAL A 377 8.57 7.65 -12.99
C VAL A 377 8.18 7.30 -14.43
N VAL A 378 7.72 8.28 -15.21
CA VAL A 378 7.28 8.05 -16.60
C VAL A 378 8.43 7.58 -17.48
N GLU A 379 9.61 8.21 -17.36
CA GLU A 379 10.81 7.84 -18.10
C GLU A 379 11.32 6.45 -17.71
N ALA A 380 11.35 6.13 -16.41
CA ALA A 380 11.79 4.82 -15.93
C ALA A 380 10.87 3.69 -16.38
N VAL A 381 9.55 3.88 -16.33
CA VAL A 381 8.57 2.92 -16.85
C VAL A 381 8.77 2.72 -18.34
N ARG A 382 8.92 3.80 -19.12
CA ARG A 382 9.14 3.69 -20.56
C ARG A 382 10.42 2.91 -20.87
N SER A 383 11.52 3.26 -20.21
CA SER A 383 12.79 2.55 -20.35
C SER A 383 12.69 1.08 -19.98
N ALA A 384 11.95 0.74 -18.92
CA ALA A 384 11.74 -0.65 -18.50
C ALA A 384 10.86 -1.43 -19.48
N ALA A 385 9.82 -0.79 -20.04
CA ALA A 385 8.98 -1.38 -21.08
C ALA A 385 9.79 -1.67 -22.35
N ASP A 386 10.61 -0.72 -22.79
CA ASP A 386 11.48 -0.86 -23.96
C ASP A 386 12.49 -2.00 -23.74
N ALA A 387 13.08 -2.10 -22.55
CA ALA A 387 14.05 -3.14 -22.19
C ALA A 387 13.42 -4.54 -22.04
N ALA A 388 12.19 -4.63 -21.53
CA ALA A 388 11.48 -5.91 -21.42
C ALA A 388 11.12 -6.47 -22.79
N GLY A 389 10.83 -5.60 -23.77
CA GLY A 389 10.52 -6.00 -25.14
C GLY A 389 9.15 -6.67 -25.31
N ALA A 390 8.66 -6.66 -26.56
CA ALA A 390 7.41 -7.33 -26.91
C ALA A 390 7.54 -8.85 -26.74
N GLY A 391 6.56 -9.45 -26.06
CA GLY A 391 6.51 -10.92 -25.88
C GLY A 391 7.17 -11.46 -24.61
N SER A 392 7.81 -10.63 -23.78
CA SER A 392 8.38 -11.06 -22.48
C SER A 392 7.34 -11.52 -21.46
N GLY A 393 6.07 -11.25 -21.71
CA GLY A 393 5.00 -11.45 -20.73
C GLY A 393 5.06 -10.46 -19.56
N LEU A 394 6.02 -9.52 -19.53
CA LEU A 394 6.14 -8.47 -18.53
C LEU A 394 5.73 -7.13 -19.12
N ARG A 395 4.73 -6.49 -18.54
CA ARG A 395 4.25 -5.16 -18.96
C ARG A 395 4.48 -4.14 -17.86
N PHE A 396 5.24 -3.10 -18.16
CA PHE A 396 5.37 -1.92 -17.32
C PHE A 396 4.35 -0.85 -17.73
N ALA A 397 3.76 -0.17 -16.75
CA ALA A 397 2.84 0.95 -17.01
C ALA A 397 3.00 2.04 -15.94
N ALA A 398 2.85 3.30 -16.36
CA ALA A 398 2.80 4.42 -15.45
C ALA A 398 1.34 4.64 -15.07
N LEU A 399 1.03 4.58 -13.76
CA LEU A 399 -0.26 5.02 -13.25
C LEU A 399 -0.13 6.52 -12.95
N ASP A 400 -0.32 7.33 -13.99
CA ASP A 400 -0.01 8.76 -13.91
C ASP A 400 -1.15 9.58 -13.28
N VAL A 401 -0.99 9.90 -11.99
CA VAL A 401 -1.96 10.59 -11.15
C VAL A 401 -1.48 11.94 -10.62
N THR A 402 -0.22 12.32 -10.85
CA THR A 402 0.34 13.56 -10.27
C THR A 402 -0.47 14.80 -10.61
N ALA A 403 -0.82 14.98 -11.89
CA ALA A 403 -1.55 16.16 -12.34
C ALA A 403 -2.96 16.25 -11.74
N LEU A 404 -3.72 15.15 -11.75
CA LEU A 404 -5.08 15.13 -11.20
C LEU A 404 -5.08 15.26 -9.67
N ALA A 405 -4.09 14.67 -8.98
CA ALA A 405 -3.93 14.79 -7.54
C ALA A 405 -3.53 16.20 -7.10
N ASN A 406 -2.67 16.89 -7.87
CA ASN A 406 -2.28 18.29 -7.65
C ASN A 406 -3.46 19.28 -7.69
N LEU A 407 -4.57 18.88 -8.31
CA LEU A 407 -5.78 19.69 -8.38
C LEU A 407 -6.74 19.44 -7.21
N ARG A 408 -6.38 18.58 -6.24
CA ARG A 408 -7.28 18.11 -5.17
C ARG A 408 -6.85 18.49 -3.74
N PRO A 409 -6.48 19.75 -3.45
CA PRO A 409 -6.11 20.13 -2.08
C PRO A 409 -7.25 19.92 -1.05
N ASP A 410 -8.49 19.80 -1.53
CA ASP A 410 -9.68 19.55 -0.73
C ASP A 410 -9.81 18.12 -0.20
N GLY A 411 -9.06 17.17 -0.75
CA GLY A 411 -9.20 15.75 -0.43
C GLY A 411 -8.37 15.25 0.75
N HIS A 412 -7.55 16.09 1.37
CA HIS A 412 -6.68 15.70 2.49
C HIS A 412 -7.43 15.62 3.83
N PRO A 413 -7.03 14.76 4.77
CA PRO A 413 -7.58 14.75 6.12
C PRO A 413 -7.41 16.07 6.87
N GLY A 414 -6.28 16.75 6.67
CA GLY A 414 -5.92 17.93 7.44
C GLY A 414 -5.97 17.62 8.95
N PRO A 415 -6.64 18.43 9.77
CA PRO A 415 -6.72 18.20 11.21
C PRO A 415 -7.58 16.98 11.57
N TYR A 416 -8.47 16.55 10.66
CA TYR A 416 -9.36 15.40 10.85
C TYR A 416 -8.65 14.06 10.66
N MET A 417 -7.32 14.06 10.60
CA MET A 417 -6.54 12.86 10.91
C MET A 417 -6.68 12.45 12.38
N ASN A 418 -7.07 13.37 13.25
CA ASN A 418 -7.40 13.13 14.64
C ASN A 418 -8.92 13.22 14.83
N LYS A 419 -9.48 12.43 15.75
CA LYS A 419 -10.90 12.47 16.08
C LYS A 419 -11.29 13.79 16.74
N ASP A 420 -12.33 14.43 16.22
CA ASP A 420 -12.95 15.65 16.77
C ASP A 420 -11.92 16.73 17.17
N PRO A 421 -11.04 17.16 16.24
CA PRO A 421 -9.86 17.97 16.56
C PRO A 421 -10.19 19.33 17.19
N PHE A 422 -11.45 19.78 17.05
CA PHE A 422 -11.98 21.04 17.56
C PHE A 422 -13.11 20.87 18.60
N GLY A 423 -13.32 19.67 19.15
CA GLY A 423 -14.45 19.34 20.04
C GLY A 423 -14.51 20.07 21.39
N GLY A 424 -13.53 20.93 21.71
CA GLY A 424 -13.44 21.69 22.96
C GLY A 424 -13.55 23.21 22.81
N GLY A 425 -13.98 23.71 21.64
CA GLY A 425 -13.95 25.12 21.25
C GLY A 425 -13.24 25.30 19.91
N GLY A 426 -13.64 26.33 19.16
CA GLY A 426 -13.20 26.55 17.77
C GLY A 426 -11.67 26.57 17.57
N ALA A 427 -11.23 26.45 16.32
CA ALA A 427 -9.83 26.24 15.96
C ALA A 427 -8.84 27.26 16.56
N GLY A 428 -9.22 28.54 16.67
CA GLY A 428 -8.34 29.60 17.22
C GLY A 428 -6.91 29.53 16.68
N ASP A 429 -5.95 29.81 17.56
CA ASP A 429 -4.50 29.63 17.32
C ASP A 429 -3.97 28.27 17.82
N ARG A 430 -4.84 27.28 18.04
CA ARG A 430 -4.38 25.96 18.51
C ARG A 430 -3.57 25.26 17.42
N ARG A 431 -2.33 24.89 17.74
CA ARG A 431 -1.55 23.98 16.89
C ARG A 431 -2.14 22.58 16.96
N VAL A 432 -2.56 22.06 15.82
CA VAL A 432 -3.10 20.71 15.65
C VAL A 432 -2.38 20.11 14.46
N GLN A 433 -1.85 18.90 14.61
CA GLN A 433 -1.21 18.20 13.51
C GLN A 433 -2.18 18.06 12.32
N ASN A 434 -1.74 18.44 11.12
CA ASN A 434 -2.48 18.23 9.89
C ASN A 434 -1.80 17.19 9.01
N ASP A 435 -2.61 16.31 8.43
CA ASP A 435 -2.19 15.45 7.34
C ASP A 435 -2.62 16.07 6.01
N CYS A 436 -1.67 16.71 5.33
CA CYS A 436 -1.86 17.28 4.00
C CYS A 436 -1.12 16.45 2.92
N VAL A 437 -0.83 15.17 3.23
CA VAL A 437 -0.11 14.23 2.37
C VAL A 437 -1.03 13.12 1.90
N HIS A 438 -1.72 12.45 2.83
CA HIS A 438 -2.62 11.34 2.52
C HIS A 438 -4.00 11.83 2.10
N TRP A 439 -4.83 10.93 1.62
CA TRP A 439 -6.18 11.23 1.15
C TRP A 439 -7.23 10.68 2.11
N CYS A 440 -8.28 11.47 2.33
CA CYS A 440 -9.51 10.97 2.94
C CYS A 440 -10.07 9.79 2.14
N MET A 441 -10.70 8.85 2.84
CA MET A 441 -11.38 7.71 2.23
C MET A 441 -12.84 7.63 2.72
N PRO A 442 -13.84 7.59 1.81
CA PRO A 442 -13.75 7.86 0.36
C PRO A 442 -13.17 9.23 0.00
N GLY A 443 -12.61 9.37 -1.21
CA GLY A 443 -11.94 10.62 -1.63
C GLY A 443 -11.15 10.50 -2.94
N PRO A 444 -10.23 11.43 -3.24
CA PRO A 444 -9.53 11.48 -4.54
C PRO A 444 -8.78 10.20 -4.91
N VAL A 445 -8.28 9.48 -3.91
CA VAL A 445 -7.55 8.23 -4.10
C VAL A 445 -8.40 7.13 -4.75
N ASP A 446 -9.73 7.20 -4.65
CA ASP A 446 -10.64 6.27 -5.34
C ASP A 446 -10.51 6.39 -6.87
N THR A 447 -10.29 7.60 -7.39
CA THR A 447 -10.04 7.82 -8.82
C THR A 447 -8.71 7.22 -9.27
N PHE A 448 -7.71 7.08 -8.39
CA PHE A 448 -6.47 6.40 -8.74
C PHE A 448 -6.76 4.92 -9.05
N ASN A 449 -7.72 4.33 -8.35
CA ASN A 449 -8.19 2.97 -8.57
C ASN A 449 -9.12 2.82 -9.79
N GLU A 450 -9.88 3.87 -10.16
CA GLU A 450 -10.55 3.94 -11.47
C GLU A 450 -9.55 3.84 -12.62
N ILE A 451 -8.46 4.63 -12.56
CA ILE A 451 -7.41 4.61 -13.58
C ILE A 451 -6.58 3.32 -13.51
N LEU A 452 -6.34 2.77 -12.31
CA LEU A 452 -5.66 1.49 -12.15
C LEU A 452 -6.43 0.38 -12.86
N LEU A 453 -7.76 0.31 -12.71
CA LEU A 453 -8.58 -0.68 -13.40
C LEU A 453 -8.35 -0.60 -14.92
N GLN A 454 -8.39 0.59 -15.51
CA GLN A 454 -8.12 0.75 -16.95
C GLN A 454 -6.68 0.39 -17.32
N THR A 455 -5.71 0.70 -16.44
CA THR A 455 -4.29 0.42 -16.65
C THR A 455 -3.98 -1.07 -16.63
N VAL A 456 -4.64 -1.87 -15.80
CA VAL A 456 -4.37 -3.30 -15.65
C VAL A 456 -5.24 -4.20 -16.55
N LEU A 457 -6.40 -3.70 -17.01
CA LEU A 457 -7.27 -4.41 -17.95
C LEU A 457 -6.74 -4.44 -19.40
N ARG A 458 -5.84 -3.52 -19.75
CA ARG A 458 -5.10 -3.54 -21.03
C ARG A 458 -4.17 -4.75 -21.10
#